data_AF-A0A831RIB4-F1
#
_entry.id   AF-A0A831RIB4-F1
#
_cell.length_a   1.000
_cell.length_b   1.000
_cell.length_c   1.000
_cell.angle_alpha   90.00
_cell.angle_beta   90.00
_cell.angle_gamma   90.00
#
_symmetry.space_group_name_H-M   'P 1'
#
loop_
_entity.id
_entity.type
_entity.pdbx_description
1 polymer ?
#
loop_
_entity_poly.entity_id
_entity_poly.type
_entity_poly.pdbx_seq_one_letter_code
_entity_poly.pdbx_strand_id
1 'polypeptide(L)'
;MDSTSIDLPGSEVESIRVGEGRVVVRFSRAYLIKTMSGSRERTRWWQAGELIFHQAEVEGEPPGCPCVCAGGDVGENVYTYRDMIPIPLQGQGRAHCDLRFEGSDRHLRVEAGGVELKMEDRPHYIEHIRPA
;
A
#
# COMPACT_ATOMS: atom_id res chain seq x y z
N MET A 1 -13.80 -16.86 -0.29
CA MET A 1 -13.55 -16.06 0.91
C MET A 1 -13.46 -14.63 0.46
N ASP A 2 -14.13 -13.73 1.16
CA ASP A 2 -14.16 -12.31 0.79
C ASP A 2 -12.78 -11.72 1.07
N SER A 3 -12.27 -10.92 0.13
CA SER A 3 -10.97 -10.28 0.28
C SER A 3 -11.03 -8.84 -0.19
N THR A 4 -10.27 -8.00 0.49
CA THR A 4 -10.03 -6.62 0.07
C THR A 4 -8.53 -6.39 0.04
N SER A 5 -8.05 -5.74 -1.00
CA SER A 5 -6.66 -5.31 -1.11
C SER A 5 -6.57 -3.91 -1.69
N ILE A 6 -5.53 -3.17 -1.31
CA ILE A 6 -5.06 -2.02 -2.09
C ILE A 6 -4.44 -2.55 -3.38
N ASP A 7 -4.75 -1.90 -4.50
CA ASP A 7 -4.08 -2.00 -5.80
C ASP A 7 -3.05 -0.87 -5.84
N LEU A 8 -1.76 -1.21 -5.73
CA LEU A 8 -0.70 -0.20 -5.61
C LEU A 8 -0.57 0.66 -6.87
N PRO A 9 -0.55 0.10 -8.09
CA PRO A 9 -0.48 0.91 -9.31
C PRO A 9 -1.60 1.96 -9.40
N GLY A 10 -1.22 3.20 -9.64
CA GLY A 10 -2.14 4.33 -9.73
C GLY A 10 -2.56 4.93 -8.38
N SER A 11 -2.28 4.27 -7.24
CA SER A 11 -2.58 4.84 -5.93
C SER A 11 -1.75 6.11 -5.66
N GLU A 12 -2.38 7.14 -5.10
CA GLU A 12 -1.78 8.45 -4.89
C GLU A 12 -1.20 8.56 -3.47
N VAL A 13 0.08 8.92 -3.39
CA VAL A 13 0.81 9.16 -2.14
C VAL A 13 0.98 10.66 -1.93
N GLU A 14 0.44 11.14 -0.81
CA GLU A 14 0.49 12.54 -0.41
C GLU A 14 1.83 12.90 0.23
N SER A 15 2.35 12.01 1.10
CA SER A 15 3.62 12.23 1.79
C SER A 15 4.25 10.92 2.24
N ILE A 16 5.59 10.95 2.32
CA ILE A 16 6.40 9.92 2.96
C ILE A 16 7.15 10.60 4.11
N ARG A 17 6.87 10.17 5.34
CA ARG A 17 7.50 10.69 6.56
C ARG A 17 8.47 9.66 7.10
N VAL A 18 9.73 10.06 7.28
CA VAL A 18 10.82 9.22 7.80
C VAL A 18 11.34 9.87 9.08
N GLY A 19 11.33 9.15 10.20
CA GLY A 19 11.84 9.65 11.47
C GLY A 19 11.51 8.75 12.66
N GLU A 20 12.28 8.86 13.73
CA GLU A 20 12.04 8.15 15.00
C GLU A 20 11.91 6.62 14.84
N GLY A 21 12.65 6.04 13.88
CA GLY A 21 12.56 4.61 13.56
C GLY A 21 11.20 4.21 12.95
N ARG A 22 10.52 5.13 12.28
CA ARG A 22 9.25 4.88 11.58
C ARG A 22 9.31 5.46 10.17
N VAL A 23 8.68 4.74 9.26
CA VAL A 23 8.39 5.23 7.91
C VAL A 23 6.88 5.17 7.71
N VAL A 24 6.28 6.31 7.36
CA VAL A 24 4.84 6.42 7.13
C VAL A 24 4.58 6.87 5.70
N VAL A 25 3.94 6.01 4.92
CA VAL A 25 3.46 6.33 3.58
C VAL A 25 1.99 6.69 3.67
N ARG A 26 1.67 7.96 3.44
CA ARG A 26 0.30 8.46 3.46
C ARG A 26 -0.29 8.42 2.06
N PHE A 27 -1.30 7.58 1.88
CA PHE A 27 -2.12 7.57 0.67
C PHE A 27 -3.25 8.59 0.81
N SER A 28 -3.26 9.62 -0.05
CA SER A 28 -4.46 10.43 -0.25
C SER A 28 -5.56 9.62 -0.93
N ARG A 29 -5.15 8.68 -1.79
CA ARG A 29 -6.06 7.80 -2.53
C ARG A 29 -5.45 6.44 -2.81
N ALA A 30 -5.76 5.44 -1.99
CA ALA A 30 -5.47 4.05 -2.28
C ALA A 30 -6.66 3.42 -3.02
N TYR A 31 -6.42 2.81 -4.19
CA TYR A 31 -7.45 2.07 -4.90
C TYR A 31 -7.65 0.70 -4.28
N LEU A 32 -8.89 0.31 -4.01
CA LEU A 32 -9.22 -0.97 -3.39
C LEU A 32 -9.93 -1.88 -4.37
N ILE A 33 -9.55 -3.16 -4.36
CA ILE A 33 -10.25 -4.22 -5.06
C ILE A 33 -10.92 -5.11 -4.02
N LYS A 34 -12.25 -5.22 -4.11
CA LYS A 34 -13.04 -6.12 -3.26
C LYS A 34 -13.52 -7.31 -4.07
N THR A 35 -13.25 -8.50 -3.56
CA THR A 35 -13.75 -9.77 -4.09
C THR A 35 -14.72 -10.36 -3.09
N MET A 36 -15.93 -10.68 -3.53
CA MET A 36 -16.97 -11.30 -2.72
C MET A 36 -17.16 -12.77 -3.13
N SER A 37 -17.27 -13.66 -2.16
CA SER A 37 -17.52 -15.08 -2.35
C SER A 37 -18.85 -15.27 -3.07
N GLY A 38 -18.85 -16.06 -4.14
CA GLY A 38 -20.05 -16.30 -4.95
C GLY A 38 -20.35 -15.22 -6.00
N SER A 39 -19.56 -14.14 -6.06
CA SER A 39 -19.60 -13.17 -7.15
C SER A 39 -18.46 -13.41 -8.13
N ARG A 40 -18.76 -13.38 -9.43
CA ARG A 40 -17.73 -13.30 -10.48
C ARG A 40 -17.22 -11.86 -10.65
N GLU A 41 -18.02 -10.88 -10.25
CA GLU A 41 -17.70 -9.47 -10.35
C GLU A 41 -16.89 -9.03 -9.12
N ARG A 42 -15.85 -8.23 -9.39
CA ARG A 42 -15.10 -7.51 -8.35
C ARG A 42 -15.58 -6.06 -8.32
N THR A 43 -15.31 -5.34 -7.25
CA THR A 43 -15.63 -3.90 -7.19
C THR A 43 -14.39 -3.08 -6.90
N ARG A 44 -14.30 -1.92 -7.55
CA ARG A 44 -13.25 -0.94 -7.34
C ARG A 44 -13.76 0.17 -6.45
N TRP A 45 -12.93 0.54 -5.48
CA TRP A 45 -13.19 1.63 -4.54
C TRP A 45 -11.94 2.47 -4.41
N TRP A 46 -12.03 3.60 -3.74
CA TRP A 46 -10.85 4.29 -3.22
C TRP A 46 -11.05 4.66 -1.76
N GLN A 47 -9.95 4.74 -1.02
CA GLN A 47 -9.95 5.15 0.38
C GLN A 47 -8.58 5.73 0.75
N ALA A 48 -8.54 6.73 1.64
CA ALA A 48 -7.29 7.23 2.19
C ALA A 48 -6.75 6.26 3.26
N GLY A 49 -5.45 6.33 3.54
CA GLY A 49 -4.86 5.50 4.58
C GLY A 49 -3.37 5.69 4.74
N GLU A 50 -2.81 5.06 5.75
CA GLU A 50 -1.38 5.10 6.08
C GLU A 50 -0.82 3.69 6.16
N LEU A 51 0.25 3.44 5.40
CA LEU A 51 1.10 2.27 5.57
C LEU A 51 2.28 2.66 6.47
N ILE A 52 2.38 2.03 7.63
CA ILE A 52 3.27 2.40 8.71
C ILE A 52 4.26 1.26 8.92
N PHE A 53 5.54 1.53 8.75
CA PHE A 53 6.63 0.64 9.12
C PHE A 53 7.21 1.06 10.47
N HIS A 54 7.45 0.08 11.34
CA HIS A 54 7.98 0.27 12.69
C HIS A 54 9.41 -0.26 12.79
N GLN A 55 10.25 0.39 13.60
CA GLN A 55 11.69 0.07 13.69
C GLN A 55 12.33 0.06 12.29
N ALA A 56 12.01 1.10 11.52
CA ALA A 56 12.24 1.17 10.09
C ALA A 56 13.50 1.98 9.75
N GLU A 57 14.24 1.49 8.77
CA GLU A 57 15.36 2.17 8.12
C GLU A 57 15.06 2.29 6.62
N VAL A 58 15.40 3.45 6.04
CA VAL A 58 15.22 3.72 4.61
C VAL A 58 16.57 3.56 3.92
N GLU A 59 16.61 2.80 2.85
CA GLU A 59 17.78 2.74 1.98
C GLU A 59 17.71 3.87 0.94
N GLY A 60 18.66 4.81 1.03
CA GLY A 60 18.76 5.95 0.12
C GLY A 60 17.80 7.09 0.44
N GLU A 61 17.54 7.93 -0.56
CA GLU A 61 16.61 9.06 -0.42
C GLU A 61 15.20 8.66 -0.90
N PRO A 62 14.14 8.93 -0.11
CA PRO A 62 12.78 8.71 -0.57
C PRO A 62 12.44 9.61 -1.78
N PRO A 63 11.45 9.23 -2.59
CA PRO A 63 10.98 10.06 -3.70
C PRO A 63 10.31 11.33 -3.19
N GLY A 64 10.32 12.37 -4.02
CA GLY A 64 9.54 13.58 -3.77
C GLY A 64 8.04 13.27 -3.79
N CYS A 65 7.29 13.88 -2.86
CA CYS A 65 5.84 13.79 -2.79
C CYS A 65 5.20 15.16 -3.07
N PRO A 66 3.96 15.24 -3.58
CA PRO A 66 3.06 14.12 -3.88
C PRO A 66 3.50 13.31 -5.12
N CYS A 67 3.15 12.02 -5.16
CA CYS A 67 3.52 11.12 -6.26
C CYS A 67 2.50 9.99 -6.45
N VAL A 68 2.57 9.31 -7.60
CA VAL A 68 1.71 8.18 -7.94
C VAL A 68 2.53 6.89 -7.87
N CYS A 69 2.01 5.89 -7.17
CA CYS A 69 2.68 4.60 -7.07
C CYS A 69 2.58 3.84 -8.39
N ALA A 70 3.73 3.36 -8.88
CA ALA A 70 3.83 2.53 -10.08
C ALA A 70 3.77 1.02 -9.75
N GLY A 71 3.52 0.67 -8.49
CA GLY A 71 3.58 -0.70 -7.97
C GLY A 71 4.87 -0.97 -7.18
N GLY A 72 5.14 -2.24 -6.93
CA GLY A 72 6.26 -2.68 -6.09
C GLY A 72 5.85 -3.75 -5.07
N ASP A 73 6.76 -4.00 -4.14
CA ASP A 73 6.62 -5.08 -3.17
C ASP A 73 6.43 -4.53 -1.76
N VAL A 74 5.51 -5.14 -1.00
CA VAL A 74 5.36 -4.95 0.44
C VAL A 74 5.42 -6.32 1.09
N GLY A 75 6.29 -6.51 2.06
CA GLY A 75 6.47 -7.81 2.71
C GLY A 75 6.36 -7.77 4.22
N GLU A 76 5.88 -8.88 4.77
CA GLU A 76 5.91 -9.19 6.20
C GLU A 76 6.31 -10.65 6.39
N ASN A 77 7.26 -10.91 7.28
CA ASN A 77 7.80 -12.23 7.59
C ASN A 77 8.16 -13.03 6.32
N VAL A 78 7.36 -14.04 5.98
CA VAL A 78 7.56 -14.92 4.82
C VAL A 78 6.72 -14.53 3.60
N TYR A 79 5.87 -13.53 3.73
CA TYR A 79 4.96 -13.08 2.66
C TYR A 79 5.52 -11.84 1.97
N THR A 80 5.44 -11.84 0.64
CA THR A 80 5.67 -10.66 -0.20
C THR A 80 4.43 -10.47 -1.06
N TYR A 81 3.78 -9.32 -0.89
CA TYR A 81 2.63 -8.89 -1.66
C TYR A 81 3.14 -8.00 -2.79
N ARG A 82 2.90 -8.43 -4.04
CA ARG A 82 3.35 -7.73 -5.25
C ARG A 82 2.22 -6.91 -5.84
N ASP A 83 2.48 -5.63 -6.07
CA ASP A 83 1.54 -4.64 -6.61
C ASP A 83 0.22 -4.52 -5.84
N MET A 84 0.16 -5.04 -4.61
CA MET A 84 -1.03 -5.04 -3.78
C MET A 84 -0.69 -5.07 -2.29
N ILE A 85 -1.59 -4.58 -1.43
CA ILE A 85 -1.50 -4.71 0.03
C ILE A 85 -2.81 -5.28 0.59
N PRO A 86 -2.81 -6.37 1.37
CA PRO A 86 -4.06 -6.92 1.89
C PRO A 86 -4.68 -5.99 2.94
N ILE A 87 -6.00 -5.98 3.03
CA ILE A 87 -6.73 -5.27 4.08
C ILE A 87 -7.46 -6.29 4.97
N PRO A 88 -7.20 -6.33 6.29
CA PRO A 88 -6.15 -5.57 6.99
C PRO A 88 -4.74 -6.12 6.70
N LEU A 89 -3.72 -5.27 6.86
CA LEU A 89 -2.31 -5.69 6.98
C LEU A 89 -1.82 -5.28 8.37
N GLN A 90 -1.38 -6.25 9.15
CA GLN A 90 -0.75 -6.01 10.43
C GLN A 90 0.23 -7.14 10.76
N GLY A 91 1.51 -6.79 10.85
CA GLY A 91 2.61 -7.72 11.06
C GLY A 91 3.54 -7.26 12.15
N GLN A 92 3.91 -8.18 13.04
CA GLN A 92 5.04 -8.03 13.94
C GLN A 92 6.20 -8.89 13.42
N GLY A 93 7.43 -8.36 13.49
CA GLY A 93 8.62 -9.01 12.94
C GLY A 93 9.05 -8.39 11.61
N ARG A 94 9.92 -9.08 10.88
CA ARG A 94 10.58 -8.52 9.69
C ARG A 94 9.53 -8.02 8.69
N ALA A 95 9.62 -6.75 8.30
CA ALA A 95 8.81 -6.16 7.27
C ALA A 95 9.68 -5.37 6.31
N HIS A 96 9.25 -5.22 5.06
CA HIS A 96 9.97 -4.44 4.08
C HIS A 96 9.04 -3.86 3.03
N CYS A 97 9.53 -2.88 2.28
CA CYS A 97 8.95 -2.54 0.98
C CYS A 97 10.01 -2.10 -0.02
N ASP A 98 9.70 -2.29 -1.30
CA ASP A 98 10.36 -1.64 -2.42
C ASP A 98 9.26 -1.10 -3.34
N LEU A 99 8.90 0.17 -3.16
CA LEU A 99 7.85 0.84 -3.93
C LEU A 99 8.43 1.73 -5.01
N ARG A 100 7.84 1.65 -6.20
CA ARG A 100 8.17 2.45 -7.37
C ARG A 100 7.14 3.55 -7.57
N PHE A 101 7.54 4.63 -8.23
CA PHE A 101 6.69 5.80 -8.44
C PHE A 101 6.78 6.28 -9.89
N GLU A 102 5.66 6.74 -10.43
CA GLU A 102 5.59 7.22 -11.81
C GLU A 102 6.47 8.46 -12.02
N GLY A 103 7.23 8.48 -13.13
CA GLY A 103 8.09 9.61 -13.47
C GLY A 103 9.31 9.81 -12.56
N SER A 104 9.63 8.84 -11.70
CA SER A 104 10.77 8.88 -10.78
C SER A 104 11.60 7.59 -10.85
N ASP A 105 12.91 7.72 -10.95
CA ASP A 105 13.85 6.60 -10.81
C ASP A 105 14.14 6.25 -9.35
N ARG A 106 13.64 7.07 -8.40
CA ARG A 106 13.77 6.81 -6.96
C ARG A 106 12.71 5.83 -6.50
N HIS A 107 13.15 4.88 -5.68
CA HIS A 107 12.29 3.90 -5.02
C HIS A 107 12.20 4.24 -3.53
N LEU A 108 11.08 3.86 -2.89
CA LEU A 108 11.02 3.80 -1.43
C LEU A 108 11.40 2.38 -1.01
N ARG A 109 12.63 2.21 -0.51
CA ARG A 109 13.12 0.96 0.06
C ARG A 109 13.19 1.04 1.57
N VAL A 110 12.48 0.15 2.25
CA VAL A 110 12.38 0.12 3.71
C VAL A 110 12.66 -1.29 4.20
N GLU A 111 13.47 -1.42 5.25
CA GLU A 111 13.54 -2.59 6.11
C GLU A 111 13.03 -2.20 7.50
N ALA A 112 12.23 -3.06 8.14
CA ALA A 112 11.53 -2.74 9.37
C ALA A 112 11.28 -3.96 10.27
N GLY A 113 10.96 -3.70 11.54
CA GLY A 113 10.57 -4.70 12.55
C GLY A 113 9.05 -4.88 12.72
N GLY A 114 8.24 -4.20 11.90
CA GLY A 114 6.80 -4.42 11.82
C GLY A 114 6.13 -3.52 10.78
N VAL A 115 4.89 -3.87 10.41
CA VAL A 115 4.08 -3.12 9.45
C VAL A 115 2.62 -3.08 9.89
N GLU A 116 1.96 -1.95 9.67
CA GLU A 116 0.55 -1.75 9.96
C GLU A 116 -0.08 -0.89 8.85
N LEU A 117 -1.23 -1.32 8.33
CA LEU A 117 -2.05 -0.52 7.42
C LEU A 117 -3.26 0.03 8.17
N LYS A 118 -3.36 1.36 8.23
CA LYS A 118 -4.51 2.08 8.80
C LYS A 118 -5.31 2.75 7.69
N MET A 119 -6.51 2.24 7.45
CA MET A 119 -7.44 2.90 6.53
C MET A 119 -8.18 4.02 7.25
N GLU A 120 -8.34 5.16 6.57
CA GLU A 120 -9.02 6.35 7.08
C GLU A 120 -10.39 6.51 6.44
N ASP A 121 -11.32 7.13 7.17
CA ASP A 121 -12.67 7.47 6.70
C ASP A 121 -13.42 6.24 6.13
N ARG A 122 -14.43 6.46 5.28
CA ARG A 122 -15.19 5.45 4.55
C ARG A 122 -14.62 5.23 3.15
N PRO A 123 -14.63 3.98 2.63
CA PRO A 123 -14.29 3.73 1.24
C PRO A 123 -15.38 4.30 0.32
N HIS A 124 -14.95 4.87 -0.81
CA HIS A 124 -15.80 5.45 -1.84
C HIS A 124 -15.87 4.54 -3.06
N TYR A 125 -17.08 4.18 -3.47
CA TYR A 125 -17.33 3.32 -4.63
C TYR A 125 -16.90 3.99 -5.94
N ILE A 126 -16.30 3.22 -6.85
CA ILE A 126 -15.98 3.66 -8.21
C ILE A 126 -16.82 2.87 -9.21
N GLU A 127 -16.63 1.55 -9.30
CA GLU A 127 -17.23 0.73 -10.36
C GLU A 127 -17.28 -0.77 -10.02
N HIS A 128 -18.10 -1.51 -10.79
CA HIS A 128 -18.02 -2.96 -10.88
C HIS A 128 -17.02 -3.33 -11.97
N ILE A 129 -16.05 -4.17 -11.62
CA ILE A 129 -15.07 -4.74 -12.54
C ILE A 129 -15.67 -6.02 -13.10
N ARG A 130 -16.05 -5.99 -14.37
CA ARG A 130 -16.54 -7.17 -15.08
C ARG A 130 -15.38 -8.14 -15.35
N PRO A 131 -15.62 -9.46 -15.30
CA PRO A 131 -14.65 -10.42 -15.81
C PRO A 131 -14.43 -10.16 -17.30
N ALA A 132 -13.17 -10.23 -17.73
CA ALA A 132 -12.82 -10.31 -19.15
C ALA A 132 -13.28 -11.65 -19.75
#